data_AF-A0A4E9E610-F1
#
_entry.id   AF-A0A4E9E610-F1
#
_cell.length_a   1.000
_cell.length_b   1.000
_cell.length_c   1.000
_cell.angle_alpha   90.00
_cell.angle_beta   90.00
_cell.angle_gamma   90.00
#
_symmetry.space_group_name_H-M   'P 1'
#
loop_
_entity.id
_entity.type
_entity.pdbx_description
1 polymer ?
#
loop_
_entity_poly.entity_id
_entity_poly.type
_entity_poly.pdbx_seq_one_letter_code
_entity_poly.pdbx_strand_id
1 'polypeptide(L)'
;MKNVYANIFAGLYHGQLGRPMESFAFIHKASHKLQVIMRPSLDKMRRIKRNSEFIQETKYNQLALTFWTCLQLESDLIAEMQLPPSGLLSYEDDMPHPNMSLLEGFDQRILDSYPGQLYLRTHLNSIHRMFYAPEDPAKTGKDKFRNVGVVSDAVSGMHWVAPSFAFREDDPPADDILAARLRAKYWGAQVITYRPFIRQILQFSHSIKNHASSPNFPSVSSEFRQDVTAPVIHPKARKIGDIDPQVVELAKKGIKALIESTRAFHGLGDKRPIITNIFGTAHAQWGNLLVLSAAFRDPVLHSYVDEELLRTLFHKTIQFLRQSATATSALRTDMHILEGLQRDLFSYDPRTNSSFSSGTSAPGYHTPRPVAMAAPPQMPHSMSDQGHPRSMPHHLQMTSHGQ
;
A
#
# COMPACT_ATOMS: atom_id res chain seq x y z
N MET A 1 25.69 7.48 -11.34
CA MET A 1 24.34 8.06 -11.48
C MET A 1 23.68 7.78 -12.83
N LYS A 2 24.26 8.13 -13.99
CA LYS A 2 23.62 7.94 -15.32
C LYS A 2 23.00 6.55 -15.55
N ASN A 3 23.74 5.49 -15.20
CA ASN A 3 23.22 4.11 -15.27
C ASN A 3 21.99 3.87 -14.40
N VAL A 4 21.90 4.48 -13.22
CA VAL A 4 20.71 4.36 -12.35
C VAL A 4 19.51 5.00 -13.05
N TYR A 5 19.66 6.21 -13.58
CA TYR A 5 18.60 6.90 -14.31
C TYR A 5 18.12 6.13 -15.54
N ALA A 6 19.04 5.57 -16.34
CA ALA A 6 18.68 4.75 -17.49
C ALA A 6 17.82 3.53 -17.08
N ASN A 7 18.14 2.88 -15.96
CA ASN A 7 17.33 1.77 -15.46
C ASN A 7 15.98 2.25 -14.89
N ILE A 8 15.92 3.42 -14.22
CA ILE A 8 14.63 4.01 -13.79
C ILE A 8 13.73 4.26 -15.00
N PHE A 9 14.25 4.90 -16.05
CA PHE A 9 13.46 5.19 -17.26
C PHE A 9 13.04 3.92 -18.00
N ALA A 10 13.91 2.92 -18.10
CA ALA A 10 13.55 1.61 -18.66
C ALA A 10 12.44 0.94 -17.84
N GLY A 11 12.54 0.98 -16.51
CA GLY A 11 11.50 0.49 -15.61
C GLY A 11 10.15 1.18 -15.85
N LEU A 12 10.14 2.52 -15.85
CA LEU A 12 8.95 3.33 -16.12
C LEU A 12 8.35 3.04 -17.50
N TYR A 13 9.17 2.86 -18.53
CA TYR A 13 8.72 2.47 -19.86
C TYR A 13 8.00 1.11 -19.85
N HIS A 14 8.58 0.09 -19.24
CA HIS A 14 7.92 -1.21 -19.08
C HIS A 14 6.66 -1.12 -18.20
N GLY A 15 6.66 -0.26 -17.18
CA GLY A 15 5.49 0.07 -16.39
C GLY A 15 4.35 0.65 -17.23
N GLN A 16 4.65 1.53 -18.20
CA GLN A 16 3.66 2.00 -19.17
C GLN A 16 3.12 0.86 -20.03
N LEU A 17 3.92 -0.13 -20.39
CA LEU A 17 3.47 -1.25 -21.21
C LEU A 17 2.65 -2.29 -20.43
N GLY A 18 2.35 -2.05 -19.14
CA GLY A 18 1.66 -3.03 -18.30
C GLY A 18 2.49 -4.29 -18.04
N ARG A 19 3.82 -4.15 -18.03
CA ARG A 19 4.80 -5.24 -17.86
C ARG A 19 5.49 -5.12 -16.49
N PRO A 20 4.83 -5.52 -15.39
CA PRO A 20 5.32 -5.27 -14.04
C PRO A 20 6.61 -6.01 -13.73
N MET A 21 6.81 -7.22 -14.26
CA MET A 21 8.02 -8.03 -14.03
C MET A 21 9.26 -7.42 -14.69
N GLU A 22 9.15 -7.03 -15.96
CA GLU A 22 10.24 -6.35 -16.65
C GLU A 22 10.52 -4.97 -16.02
N SER A 23 9.46 -4.23 -15.66
CA SER A 23 9.59 -2.97 -14.91
C SER A 23 10.39 -3.19 -13.63
N PHE A 24 10.02 -4.20 -12.83
CA PHE A 24 10.70 -4.54 -11.59
C PHE A 24 12.17 -4.90 -11.81
N ALA A 25 12.51 -5.70 -12.83
CA ALA A 25 13.89 -6.08 -13.10
C ALA A 25 14.81 -4.86 -13.32
N PHE A 26 14.32 -3.84 -14.03
CA PHE A 26 15.06 -2.60 -14.22
C PHE A 26 15.11 -1.73 -12.95
N ILE A 27 13.98 -1.56 -12.26
CA ILE A 27 13.94 -0.80 -11.00
C ILE A 27 14.86 -1.43 -9.94
N HIS A 28 14.80 -2.75 -9.76
CA HIS A 28 15.67 -3.50 -8.86
C HIS A 28 17.16 -3.30 -9.20
N LYS A 29 17.52 -3.36 -10.50
CA LYS A 29 18.89 -3.07 -10.96
C LYS A 29 19.31 -1.62 -10.69
N ALA A 30 18.38 -0.66 -10.80
CA ALA A 30 18.61 0.73 -10.43
C ALA A 30 18.87 0.85 -8.92
N SER A 31 18.01 0.27 -8.09
CA SER A 31 18.13 0.25 -6.62
C SER A 31 19.44 -0.36 -6.16
N HIS A 32 19.81 -1.54 -6.66
CA HIS A 32 21.07 -2.20 -6.30
C HIS A 32 22.30 -1.34 -6.67
N LYS A 33 22.34 -0.78 -7.89
CA LYS A 33 23.45 0.11 -8.30
C LYS A 33 23.51 1.37 -7.46
N LEU A 34 22.35 1.91 -7.09
CA LEU A 34 22.27 3.11 -6.27
C LEU A 34 22.85 2.87 -4.87
N GLN A 35 22.58 1.72 -4.24
CA GLN A 35 23.15 1.37 -2.94
C GLN A 35 24.69 1.42 -2.95
N VAL A 36 25.32 0.87 -3.99
CA VAL A 36 26.78 0.90 -4.16
C VAL A 36 27.30 2.34 -4.28
N ILE A 37 26.62 3.17 -5.07
CA ILE A 37 27.00 4.58 -5.29
C ILE A 37 26.82 5.43 -4.02
N MET A 38 25.77 5.17 -3.26
CA MET A 38 25.42 5.95 -2.06
C MET A 38 26.31 5.62 -0.87
N ARG A 39 26.95 4.45 -0.83
CA ARG A 39 27.74 3.97 0.32
C ARG A 39 28.70 5.00 0.91
N PRO A 40 29.53 5.72 0.12
CA PRO A 40 30.46 6.73 0.66
C PRO A 40 29.77 7.98 1.24
N SER A 41 28.47 8.16 0.98
CA SER A 41 27.68 9.33 1.37
C SER A 41 26.71 9.04 2.52
N LEU A 42 26.54 7.77 2.92
CA LEU A 42 25.53 7.34 3.88
C LEU A 42 25.68 8.03 5.24
N ASP A 43 26.90 8.12 5.79
CA ASP A 43 27.11 8.76 7.10
C ASP A 43 26.74 10.24 7.09
N LYS A 44 27.00 10.93 5.98
CA LYS A 44 26.59 12.33 5.83
C LYS A 44 25.08 12.46 5.70
N MET A 45 24.44 11.64 4.88
CA MET A 45 22.98 11.64 4.74
C MET A 45 22.28 11.33 6.07
N ARG A 46 22.78 10.34 6.82
CA ARG A 46 22.30 9.99 8.16
C ARG A 46 22.43 11.17 9.14
N ARG A 47 23.56 11.88 9.13
CA ARG A 47 23.75 13.08 9.96
C ARG A 47 22.73 14.18 9.62
N ILE A 48 22.53 14.47 8.34
CA ILE A 48 21.53 15.45 7.89
C ILE A 48 20.15 15.07 8.41
N LYS A 49 19.73 13.80 8.25
CA LYS A 49 18.45 13.29 8.75
C LYS A 49 18.33 13.41 10.27
N ARG A 50 19.34 12.95 11.03
CA ARG A 50 19.34 12.95 12.49
C ARG A 50 19.29 14.36 13.08
N ASN A 51 19.96 15.31 12.45
CA ASN A 51 19.96 16.71 12.86
C ASN A 51 18.72 17.47 12.37
N SER A 52 17.83 16.84 11.61
CA SER A 52 16.67 17.48 10.97
C SER A 52 17.07 18.67 10.07
N GLU A 53 18.22 18.56 9.41
CA GLU A 53 18.75 19.58 8.51
C GLU A 53 18.23 19.37 7.08
N PHE A 54 18.11 20.46 6.32
CA PHE A 54 17.89 20.38 4.88
C PHE A 54 19.20 20.10 4.14
N ILE A 55 19.12 19.25 3.11
CA ILE A 55 20.23 19.03 2.20
C ILE A 55 20.58 20.35 1.50
N GLN A 56 21.85 20.76 1.55
CA GLN A 56 22.33 22.00 0.92
C GLN A 56 23.03 21.75 -0.42
N GLU A 57 23.67 20.59 -0.60
CA GLU A 57 24.45 20.31 -1.81
C GLU A 57 23.66 19.48 -2.82
N THR A 58 23.64 19.93 -4.07
CA THR A 58 22.95 19.29 -5.20
C THR A 58 23.30 17.81 -5.36
N LYS A 59 24.57 17.43 -5.10
CA LYS A 59 25.03 16.03 -5.17
C LYS A 59 24.26 15.12 -4.22
N TYR A 60 24.11 15.49 -2.96
CA TYR A 60 23.38 14.68 -1.98
C TYR A 60 21.88 14.76 -2.23
N ASN A 61 21.39 15.88 -2.74
CA ASN A 61 19.98 16.03 -3.08
C ASN A 61 19.59 15.08 -4.23
N GLN A 62 20.44 14.95 -5.25
CA GLN A 62 20.28 13.98 -6.33
C GLN A 62 20.28 12.54 -5.80
N LEU A 63 21.14 12.20 -4.83
CA LEU A 63 21.12 10.87 -4.21
C LEU A 63 19.81 10.62 -3.46
N ALA A 64 19.34 11.57 -2.65
CA ALA A 64 18.07 11.47 -1.93
C ALA A 64 16.88 11.33 -2.90
N LEU A 65 16.79 12.18 -3.93
CA LEU A 65 15.74 12.10 -4.94
C LEU A 65 15.72 10.72 -5.62
N THR A 66 16.89 10.23 -6.03
CA THR A 66 17.00 8.93 -6.70
C THR A 66 16.65 7.79 -5.75
N PHE A 67 17.07 7.87 -4.48
CA PHE A 67 16.75 6.89 -3.44
C PHE A 67 15.24 6.78 -3.25
N TRP A 68 14.59 7.90 -2.97
CA TRP A 68 13.15 7.92 -2.70
C TRP A 68 12.33 7.58 -3.94
N THR A 69 12.82 7.87 -5.14
CA THR A 69 12.19 7.46 -6.40
C THR A 69 12.29 5.95 -6.58
N CYS A 70 13.50 5.37 -6.48
CA CYS A 70 13.69 3.92 -6.58
C CYS A 70 12.90 3.17 -5.51
N LEU A 71 12.94 3.64 -4.26
CA LEU A 71 12.26 2.99 -3.14
C LEU A 71 10.73 2.98 -3.34
N GLN A 72 10.14 4.08 -3.80
CA GLN A 72 8.71 4.14 -4.11
C GLN A 72 8.36 3.16 -5.24
N LEU A 73 9.04 3.25 -6.39
CA LEU A 73 8.76 2.40 -7.55
C LEU A 73 8.93 0.91 -7.23
N GLU A 74 9.97 0.56 -6.48
CA GLU A 74 10.25 -0.82 -6.08
C GLU A 74 9.20 -1.33 -5.09
N SER A 75 8.86 -0.55 -4.07
CA SER A 75 7.86 -0.95 -3.07
C SER A 75 6.49 -1.16 -3.69
N ASP A 76 6.08 -0.28 -4.61
CA ASP A 76 4.78 -0.38 -5.30
C ASP A 76 4.71 -1.68 -6.13
N LEU A 77 5.81 -2.12 -6.73
CA LEU A 77 5.85 -3.38 -7.50
C LEU A 77 5.91 -4.61 -6.59
N ILE A 78 6.64 -4.54 -5.48
CA ILE A 78 6.73 -5.63 -4.49
C ILE A 78 5.38 -5.88 -3.83
N ALA A 79 4.63 -4.83 -3.51
CA ALA A 79 3.30 -4.94 -2.92
C ALA A 79 2.34 -5.76 -3.79
N GLU A 80 2.46 -5.66 -5.12
CA GLU A 80 1.62 -6.39 -6.07
C GLU A 80 2.12 -7.82 -6.36
N MET A 81 3.43 -8.00 -6.51
CA MET A 81 4.01 -9.24 -7.08
C MET A 81 4.76 -10.11 -6.07
N GLN A 82 4.92 -9.67 -4.81
CA GLN A 82 5.64 -10.39 -3.74
C GLN A 82 7.08 -10.77 -4.12
N LEU A 83 7.78 -9.87 -4.81
CA LEU A 83 9.13 -10.11 -5.32
C LEU A 83 10.21 -9.86 -4.25
N PRO A 84 11.39 -10.50 -4.36
CA PRO A 84 12.50 -10.27 -3.43
C PRO A 84 13.01 -8.82 -3.51
N PRO A 85 13.11 -8.08 -2.38
CA PRO A 85 13.55 -6.69 -2.38
C PRO A 85 15.05 -6.55 -2.66
N SER A 86 15.48 -5.44 -3.25
CA SER A 86 16.91 -5.13 -3.47
C SER A 86 17.71 -4.83 -2.20
N GLY A 87 17.02 -4.60 -1.07
CA GLY A 87 17.62 -4.14 0.19
C GLY A 87 17.60 -2.62 0.40
N LEU A 88 17.15 -1.82 -0.57
CA LEU A 88 17.11 -0.36 -0.47
C LEU A 88 16.26 0.14 0.73
N LEU A 89 15.19 -0.58 1.05
CA LEU A 89 14.30 -0.31 2.18
C LEU A 89 15.05 -0.23 3.53
N SER A 90 16.16 -0.96 3.68
CA SER A 90 16.95 -0.96 4.93
C SER A 90 17.55 0.42 5.29
N TYR A 91 17.65 1.33 4.32
CA TYR A 91 18.19 2.68 4.50
C TYR A 91 17.11 3.76 4.65
N GLU A 92 15.81 3.39 4.63
CA GLU A 92 14.69 4.35 4.65
C GLU A 92 14.73 5.27 5.89
N ASP A 93 14.95 4.70 7.08
CA ASP A 93 14.97 5.45 8.34
C ASP A 93 16.16 6.42 8.45
N ASP A 94 17.27 6.11 7.77
CA ASP A 94 18.50 6.91 7.76
C ASP A 94 18.52 7.98 6.66
N MET A 95 17.60 7.93 5.70
CA MET A 95 17.63 8.81 4.53
C MET A 95 16.92 10.15 4.78
N PRO A 96 17.57 11.31 4.51
CA PRO A 96 16.91 12.61 4.51
C PRO A 96 15.95 12.72 3.32
N HIS A 97 14.88 13.51 3.49
CA HIS A 97 14.02 13.88 2.38
C HIS A 97 14.80 14.82 1.43
N PRO A 98 14.50 14.78 0.13
CA PRO A 98 15.12 15.71 -0.81
C PRO A 98 14.68 17.15 -0.51
N ASN A 99 15.60 18.07 -0.68
CA ASN A 99 15.33 19.49 -0.59
C ASN A 99 14.86 20.01 -1.96
N MET A 100 13.59 20.35 -2.07
CA MET A 100 12.97 20.77 -3.33
C MET A 100 13.37 22.19 -3.74
N SER A 101 13.84 23.03 -2.82
CA SER A 101 14.31 24.38 -3.17
C SER A 101 15.60 24.39 -4.00
N LEU A 102 16.33 23.27 -4.04
CA LEU A 102 17.53 23.10 -4.87
C LEU A 102 17.21 22.70 -6.33
N LEU A 103 15.92 22.55 -6.69
CA LEU A 103 15.49 22.17 -8.02
C LEU A 103 14.99 23.40 -8.78
N GLU A 104 15.80 23.86 -9.73
CA GLU A 104 15.48 25.02 -10.58
C GLU A 104 14.80 24.59 -11.88
N GLY A 105 13.94 25.45 -12.43
CA GLY A 105 13.32 25.27 -13.76
C GLY A 105 12.16 24.29 -13.81
N PHE A 106 11.63 23.83 -12.67
CA PHE A 106 10.44 22.99 -12.59
C PHE A 106 9.22 23.80 -12.14
N ASP A 107 8.04 23.40 -12.65
CA ASP A 107 6.76 23.97 -12.20
C ASP A 107 6.54 23.72 -10.70
N GLN A 108 6.01 24.71 -9.99
CA GLN A 108 5.81 24.63 -8.54
C GLN A 108 4.90 23.46 -8.14
N ARG A 109 3.88 23.11 -8.94
CA ARG A 109 3.02 21.96 -8.65
C ARG A 109 3.80 20.65 -8.73
N ILE A 110 4.82 20.55 -9.59
CA ILE A 110 5.70 19.36 -9.62
C ILE A 110 6.48 19.26 -8.30
N LEU A 111 7.08 20.37 -7.87
CA LEU A 111 7.87 20.45 -6.63
C LEU A 111 7.02 20.16 -5.38
N ASP A 112 5.80 20.68 -5.34
CA ASP A 112 4.82 20.48 -4.26
C ASP A 112 4.29 19.03 -4.21
N SER A 113 4.15 18.38 -5.36
CA SER A 113 3.51 17.06 -5.43
C SER A 113 4.35 15.95 -4.80
N TYR A 114 5.68 16.04 -4.90
CA TYR A 114 6.56 14.94 -4.53
C TYR A 114 6.73 14.77 -3.00
N PRO A 115 6.89 15.84 -2.19
CA PRO A 115 6.83 15.73 -0.74
C PRO A 115 5.53 15.10 -0.23
N GLY A 116 4.38 15.46 -0.82
CA GLY A 116 3.10 14.84 -0.50
C GLY A 116 3.07 13.33 -0.78
N GLN A 117 3.67 12.90 -1.90
CA GLN A 117 3.80 11.48 -2.22
C GLN A 117 4.68 10.72 -1.22
N LEU A 118 5.77 11.34 -0.74
CA LEU A 118 6.62 10.75 0.30
C LEU A 118 5.88 10.65 1.63
N TYR A 119 5.15 11.70 2.02
CA TYR A 119 4.36 11.69 3.24
C TYR A 119 3.35 10.54 3.24
N LEU A 120 2.56 10.42 2.16
CA LEU A 120 1.57 9.34 2.03
C LEU A 120 2.22 7.96 2.07
N ARG A 121 3.41 7.80 1.49
CA ARG A 121 4.17 6.55 1.60
C ARG A 121 4.51 6.25 3.07
N THR A 122 5.10 7.19 3.78
CA THR A 122 5.47 6.97 5.19
C THR A 122 4.24 6.67 6.04
N HIS A 123 3.13 7.35 5.76
CA HIS A 123 1.84 7.09 6.39
C HIS A 123 1.32 5.67 6.09
N LEU A 124 1.33 5.25 4.82
CA LEU A 124 0.98 3.89 4.39
C LEU A 124 1.84 2.83 5.06
N ASN A 125 3.15 3.07 5.19
CA ASN A 125 4.05 2.17 5.89
C ASN A 125 3.70 2.07 7.38
N SER A 126 3.33 3.19 8.02
CA SER A 126 2.82 3.18 9.39
C SER A 126 1.55 2.34 9.50
N ILE A 127 0.61 2.51 8.57
CA ILE A 127 -0.62 1.73 8.48
C ILE A 127 -0.29 0.24 8.38
N HIS A 128 0.53 -0.14 7.41
CA HIS A 128 0.91 -1.52 7.17
C HIS A 128 1.59 -2.17 8.39
N ARG A 129 2.43 -1.42 9.12
CA ARG A 129 3.06 -1.91 10.36
C ARG A 129 2.03 -2.23 11.43
N MET A 130 0.99 -1.41 11.60
CA MET A 130 -0.10 -1.71 12.55
C MET A 130 -0.85 -3.00 12.18
N PHE A 131 -1.08 -3.22 10.88
CA PHE A 131 -1.84 -4.38 10.42
C PHE A 131 -1.03 -5.68 10.44
N TYR A 132 0.26 -5.64 10.07
CA TYR A 132 0.97 -6.85 9.67
C TYR A 132 2.40 -6.99 10.24
N ALA A 133 2.96 -6.01 10.96
CA ALA A 133 4.31 -6.18 11.49
C ALA A 133 4.34 -7.22 12.63
N PRO A 134 5.30 -8.17 12.62
CA PRO A 134 5.53 -9.08 13.75
C PRO A 134 5.72 -8.30 15.05
N GLU A 135 5.28 -8.87 16.17
CA GLU A 135 5.50 -8.24 17.48
C GLU A 135 7.01 -8.10 17.72
N ASP A 136 7.48 -6.88 17.94
CA ASP A 136 8.84 -6.63 18.42
C ASP A 136 8.77 -6.51 19.95
N PRO A 137 9.14 -7.55 20.70
CA PRO A 137 9.09 -7.53 22.16
C PRO A 137 9.99 -6.43 22.77
N ALA A 138 10.96 -5.90 22.01
CA ALA A 138 11.85 -4.82 22.46
C ALA A 138 11.27 -3.40 22.27
N LYS A 139 10.14 -3.24 21.55
CA LYS A 139 9.48 -1.94 21.28
C LYS A 139 8.10 -1.83 21.92
N THR A 140 7.92 -2.44 23.07
CA THR A 140 6.71 -2.29 23.88
C THR A 140 6.57 -0.83 24.34
N GLY A 141 5.61 -0.10 23.78
CA GLY A 141 5.14 1.20 24.30
C GLY A 141 5.48 2.48 23.52
N LYS A 142 6.00 2.41 22.27
CA LYS A 142 6.31 3.63 21.48
C LYS A 142 5.47 3.87 20.22
N ASP A 143 4.57 2.97 19.84
CA ASP A 143 3.72 3.21 18.67
C ASP A 143 2.49 4.03 19.06
N LYS A 144 2.51 5.32 18.72
CA LYS A 144 1.39 6.27 18.87
C LYS A 144 0.16 5.92 18.02
N PHE A 145 0.24 4.86 17.21
CA PHE A 145 -0.75 4.44 16.23
C PHE A 145 -1.37 3.09 16.62
N ARG A 146 -2.04 3.00 17.77
CA ARG A 146 -2.77 1.78 18.18
C ARG A 146 -4.28 1.86 17.96
N ASN A 147 -4.75 2.95 17.34
CA ASN A 147 -6.16 3.23 17.12
C ASN A 147 -6.37 3.65 15.65
N VAL A 148 -7.28 2.94 14.97
CA VAL A 148 -7.66 3.18 13.58
C VAL A 148 -8.14 4.62 13.34
N GLY A 149 -8.86 5.21 14.30
CA GLY A 149 -9.33 6.60 14.21
C GLY A 149 -8.18 7.60 14.13
N VAL A 150 -7.18 7.46 15.01
CA VAL A 150 -5.99 8.35 15.06
C VAL A 150 -5.22 8.34 13.75
N VAL A 151 -5.17 7.18 13.10
CA VAL A 151 -4.44 7.00 11.84
C VAL A 151 -5.19 7.67 10.70
N SER A 152 -6.50 7.48 10.62
CA SER A 152 -7.32 8.19 9.62
C SER A 152 -7.27 9.70 9.83
N ASP A 153 -7.31 10.17 11.08
CA ASP A 153 -7.34 11.60 11.40
C ASP A 153 -6.01 12.29 11.03
N ALA A 154 -4.90 11.55 11.00
CA ALA A 154 -3.59 12.09 10.64
C ALA A 154 -3.55 12.63 9.19
N VAL A 155 -4.41 12.11 8.30
CA VAL A 155 -4.47 12.52 6.88
C VAL A 155 -5.75 13.26 6.50
N SER A 156 -6.75 13.35 7.39
CA SER A 156 -8.04 13.99 7.08
C SER A 156 -7.93 15.51 6.93
N GLY A 157 -7.06 16.16 7.71
CA GLY A 157 -6.92 17.63 7.71
C GLY A 157 -6.20 18.22 6.50
N MET A 158 -5.67 17.40 5.58
CA MET A 158 -4.93 17.83 4.37
C MET A 158 -3.71 18.74 4.60
N HIS A 159 -3.35 19.05 5.85
CA HIS A 159 -2.15 19.83 6.21
C HIS A 159 -0.83 19.11 5.92
N TRP A 160 -0.90 17.83 5.53
CA TRP A 160 0.24 17.01 5.15
C TRP A 160 0.72 17.27 3.71
N VAL A 161 -0.08 17.97 2.89
CA VAL A 161 0.25 18.33 1.51
C VAL A 161 0.25 19.85 1.34
N ALA A 162 0.97 20.33 0.32
CA ALA A 162 0.93 21.73 -0.06
C ALA A 162 -0.52 22.18 -0.37
N PRO A 163 -0.89 23.44 -0.07
CA PRO A 163 -2.25 23.95 -0.31
C PRO A 163 -2.74 23.77 -1.75
N SER A 164 -1.83 23.77 -2.72
CA SER A 164 -2.09 23.54 -4.16
C SER A 164 -2.63 22.14 -4.50
N PHE A 165 -2.54 21.19 -3.55
CA PHE A 165 -3.02 19.81 -3.68
C PHE A 165 -3.98 19.40 -2.56
N ALA A 166 -4.24 20.28 -1.59
CA ALA A 166 -5.27 20.04 -0.59
C ALA A 166 -6.63 19.91 -1.29
N PHE A 167 -7.44 18.96 -0.86
CA PHE A 167 -8.74 18.69 -1.46
C PHE A 167 -9.75 18.27 -0.41
N ARG A 168 -11.02 18.43 -0.72
CA ARG A 168 -12.08 17.92 0.14
C ARG A 168 -12.45 16.52 -0.32
N GLU A 169 -12.79 15.65 0.61
CA GLU A 169 -13.16 14.27 0.27
C GLU A 169 -14.45 14.15 -0.55
N ASP A 170 -15.25 15.21 -0.66
CA ASP A 170 -16.44 15.32 -1.51
C ASP A 170 -16.15 15.93 -2.89
N ASP A 171 -14.90 16.36 -3.16
CA ASP A 171 -14.51 16.90 -4.46
C ASP A 171 -14.67 15.85 -5.57
N PRO A 172 -15.02 16.27 -6.81
CA PRO A 172 -14.99 15.38 -7.96
C PRO A 172 -13.55 14.86 -8.23
N PRO A 173 -13.40 13.78 -9.02
CA PRO A 173 -12.08 13.31 -9.46
C PRO A 173 -11.24 14.44 -10.06
N ALA A 174 -9.94 14.44 -9.75
CA ALA A 174 -9.04 15.46 -10.24
C ALA A 174 -8.90 15.41 -11.78
N ASP A 175 -8.78 16.59 -12.38
CA ASP A 175 -8.60 16.81 -13.82
C ASP A 175 -7.13 16.92 -14.24
N ASP A 176 -6.20 16.99 -13.28
CA ASP A 176 -4.76 16.95 -13.52
C ASP A 176 -4.09 15.68 -12.95
N ILE A 177 -3.03 15.23 -13.64
CA ILE A 177 -2.35 13.97 -13.34
C ILE A 177 -1.65 13.96 -11.98
N LEU A 178 -1.14 15.11 -11.50
CA LEU A 178 -0.40 15.16 -10.24
C LEU A 178 -1.36 15.04 -9.05
N ALA A 179 -2.47 15.77 -9.10
CA ALA A 179 -3.53 15.68 -8.11
C ALA A 179 -4.21 14.31 -8.15
N ALA A 180 -4.52 13.77 -9.33
CA ALA A 180 -5.11 12.44 -9.47
C ALA A 180 -4.22 11.35 -8.82
N ARG A 181 -2.90 11.41 -9.03
CA ARG A 181 -1.95 10.46 -8.41
C ARG A 181 -1.87 10.59 -6.89
N LEU A 182 -1.87 11.81 -6.37
CA LEU A 182 -1.90 12.04 -4.92
C LEU A 182 -3.19 11.53 -4.29
N ARG A 183 -4.33 11.87 -4.90
CA ARG A 183 -5.66 11.40 -4.45
C ARG A 183 -5.77 9.88 -4.54
N ALA A 184 -5.26 9.25 -5.58
CA ALA A 184 -5.22 7.79 -5.71
C ALA A 184 -4.44 7.14 -4.55
N LYS A 185 -3.27 7.68 -4.20
CA LYS A 185 -2.48 7.20 -3.05
C LYS A 185 -3.22 7.41 -1.72
N TYR A 186 -3.83 8.57 -1.53
CA TYR A 186 -4.63 8.87 -0.34
C TYR A 186 -5.79 7.88 -0.19
N TRP A 187 -6.60 7.70 -1.23
CA TRP A 187 -7.75 6.79 -1.19
C TRP A 187 -7.32 5.33 -1.07
N GLY A 188 -6.19 4.94 -1.67
CA GLY A 188 -5.56 3.64 -1.43
C GLY A 188 -5.25 3.39 0.05
N ALA A 189 -4.71 4.40 0.75
CA ALA A 189 -4.48 4.31 2.20
C ALA A 189 -5.79 4.14 3.00
N GLN A 190 -6.84 4.87 2.62
CA GLN A 190 -8.16 4.74 3.24
C GLN A 190 -8.76 3.35 2.98
N VAL A 191 -8.60 2.80 1.78
CA VAL A 191 -9.04 1.43 1.45
C VAL A 191 -8.35 0.43 2.38
N ILE A 192 -7.02 0.49 2.53
CA ILE A 192 -6.29 -0.41 3.44
C ILE A 192 -6.79 -0.27 4.87
N THR A 193 -7.07 0.95 5.31
CA THR A 193 -7.52 1.25 6.67
C THR A 193 -8.92 0.69 6.97
N TYR A 194 -9.86 0.81 6.04
CA TYR A 194 -11.27 0.53 6.29
C TYR A 194 -11.81 -0.77 5.71
N ARG A 195 -11.11 -1.37 4.73
CA ARG A 195 -11.51 -2.65 4.12
C ARG A 195 -11.74 -3.78 5.12
N PRO A 196 -11.00 -3.90 6.24
CA PRO A 196 -11.27 -4.93 7.24
C PRO A 196 -12.70 -4.89 7.82
N PHE A 197 -13.30 -3.71 7.98
CA PHE A 197 -14.67 -3.58 8.49
C PHE A 197 -15.72 -4.03 7.47
N ILE A 198 -15.50 -3.76 6.19
CA ILE A 198 -16.32 -4.32 5.10
C ILE A 198 -16.26 -5.84 5.13
N ARG A 199 -15.04 -6.41 5.19
CA ARG A 199 -14.85 -7.85 5.24
C ARG A 199 -15.56 -8.47 6.45
N GLN A 200 -15.46 -7.84 7.61
CA GLN A 200 -16.09 -8.29 8.85
C GLN A 200 -17.61 -8.43 8.68
N ILE A 201 -18.26 -7.42 8.10
CA ILE A 201 -19.70 -7.45 7.82
C ILE A 201 -20.05 -8.52 6.77
N LEU A 202 -19.31 -8.60 5.65
CA LEU A 202 -19.56 -9.60 4.61
C LEU A 202 -19.44 -11.04 5.14
N GLN A 203 -18.43 -11.31 5.98
CA GLN A 203 -18.24 -12.61 6.63
C GLN A 203 -19.37 -12.91 7.62
N PHE A 204 -19.81 -11.91 8.38
CA PHE A 204 -20.92 -12.06 9.32
C PHE A 204 -22.24 -12.36 8.60
N SER A 205 -22.58 -11.59 7.56
CA SER A 205 -23.77 -11.82 6.72
C SER A 205 -23.76 -13.22 6.10
N HIS A 206 -22.61 -13.68 5.61
CA HIS A 206 -22.44 -15.03 5.08
C HIS A 206 -22.67 -16.11 6.16
N SER A 207 -22.09 -15.93 7.35
CA SER A 207 -22.26 -16.85 8.47
C SER A 207 -23.70 -16.92 8.96
N ILE A 208 -24.42 -15.79 9.01
CA ILE A 208 -25.86 -15.78 9.31
C ILE A 208 -26.61 -16.59 8.24
N LYS A 209 -26.38 -16.32 6.96
CA LYS A 209 -27.12 -16.96 5.87
C LYS A 209 -26.95 -18.49 5.85
N ASN A 210 -25.74 -18.98 6.12
CA ASN A 210 -25.40 -20.40 5.95
C ASN A 210 -25.33 -21.21 7.25
N HIS A 211 -25.18 -20.54 8.40
CA HIS A 211 -24.90 -21.20 9.69
C HIS A 211 -25.73 -20.62 10.85
N ALA A 212 -26.86 -19.96 10.60
CA ALA A 212 -27.73 -19.36 11.62
C ALA A 212 -28.04 -20.27 12.82
N SER A 213 -28.23 -21.57 12.58
CA SER A 213 -28.60 -22.56 13.60
C SER A 213 -27.42 -23.39 14.14
N SER A 214 -26.18 -23.08 13.73
CA SER A 214 -25.00 -23.83 14.16
C SER A 214 -24.62 -23.48 15.61
N PRO A 215 -24.43 -24.46 16.50
CA PRO A 215 -23.89 -24.22 17.85
C PRO A 215 -22.46 -23.66 17.80
N ASN A 216 -21.71 -23.94 16.71
CA ASN A 216 -20.40 -23.39 16.42
C ASN A 216 -20.52 -22.29 15.35
N PHE A 217 -21.16 -21.17 15.69
CA PHE A 217 -21.23 -20.01 14.80
C PHE A 217 -19.81 -19.48 14.54
N PRO A 218 -19.37 -19.34 13.28
CA PRO A 218 -18.02 -18.89 12.98
C PRO A 218 -17.76 -17.51 13.59
N SER A 219 -16.76 -17.42 14.46
CA SER A 219 -16.31 -16.12 14.97
C SER A 219 -15.71 -15.32 13.82
N VAL A 220 -16.09 -14.05 13.70
CA VAL A 220 -15.51 -13.17 12.70
C VAL A 220 -14.13 -12.75 13.19
N SER A 221 -13.09 -13.30 12.57
CA SER A 221 -11.71 -12.99 12.96
C SER A 221 -11.37 -11.54 12.62
N SER A 222 -10.87 -10.80 13.60
CA SER A 222 -10.23 -9.50 13.36
C SER A 222 -8.94 -9.69 12.57
N GLU A 223 -8.73 -8.90 11.52
CA GLU A 223 -7.43 -8.79 10.85
C GLU A 223 -6.43 -7.92 11.63
N PHE A 224 -6.91 -7.17 12.63
CA PHE A 224 -6.07 -6.33 13.46
C PHE A 224 -5.27 -7.20 14.44
N ARG A 225 -4.03 -6.78 14.73
CA ARG A 225 -3.25 -7.38 15.81
C ARG A 225 -3.97 -7.23 17.15
N GLN A 226 -3.69 -8.15 18.09
CA GLN A 226 -4.32 -8.16 19.42
C GLN A 226 -4.08 -6.86 20.22
N ASP A 227 -2.99 -6.15 19.94
CA ASP A 227 -2.61 -4.89 20.58
C ASP A 227 -3.18 -3.63 19.91
N VAL A 228 -3.93 -3.78 18.80
CA VAL A 228 -4.60 -2.70 18.09
C VAL A 228 -6.06 -2.62 18.52
N THR A 229 -6.49 -1.46 19.02
CA THR A 229 -7.88 -1.20 19.36
C THR A 229 -8.66 -0.87 18.09
N ALA A 230 -9.49 -1.81 17.64
CA ALA A 230 -10.42 -1.63 16.55
C ALA A 230 -11.81 -2.19 16.91
N PRO A 231 -12.90 -1.58 16.44
CA PRO A 231 -14.25 -2.13 16.60
C PRO A 231 -14.37 -3.51 15.95
N VAL A 232 -15.02 -4.45 16.63
CA VAL A 232 -15.22 -5.82 16.15
C VAL A 232 -16.65 -6.27 16.41
N ILE A 233 -17.28 -6.92 15.43
CA ILE A 233 -18.58 -7.59 15.63
C ILE A 233 -18.46 -8.60 16.77
N HIS A 234 -19.26 -8.40 17.81
CA HIS A 234 -19.17 -9.20 19.02
C HIS A 234 -19.41 -10.71 18.72
N PRO A 235 -18.66 -11.66 19.32
CA PRO A 235 -18.80 -13.09 19.01
C PRO A 235 -20.19 -13.69 19.30
N LYS A 236 -20.98 -13.02 20.15
CA LYS A 236 -22.37 -13.39 20.46
C LYS A 236 -23.41 -12.77 19.51
N ALA A 237 -23.01 -11.93 18.57
CA ALA A 237 -23.91 -11.37 17.56
C ALA A 237 -24.51 -12.51 16.73
N ARG A 238 -25.84 -12.47 16.52
CA ARG A 238 -26.59 -13.50 15.76
C ARG A 238 -27.54 -12.89 14.74
N LYS A 239 -27.81 -11.60 14.82
CA LYS A 239 -28.66 -10.85 13.91
C LYS A 239 -27.91 -9.64 13.35
N ILE A 240 -28.33 -9.16 12.19
CA ILE A 240 -27.78 -7.95 11.56
C ILE A 240 -27.86 -6.73 12.50
N GLY A 241 -28.95 -6.62 13.27
CA GLY A 241 -29.12 -5.54 14.25
C GLY A 241 -28.15 -5.59 15.44
N ASP A 242 -27.40 -6.68 15.62
CA ASP A 242 -26.41 -6.82 16.70
C ASP A 242 -25.03 -6.24 16.29
N ILE A 243 -24.88 -5.81 15.04
CA ILE A 243 -23.64 -5.19 14.55
C ILE A 243 -23.49 -3.82 15.22
N ASP A 244 -22.33 -3.60 15.85
CA ASP A 244 -22.00 -2.31 16.44
C ASP A 244 -22.10 -1.20 15.38
N PRO A 245 -22.86 -0.11 15.62
CA PRO A 245 -22.96 1.03 14.71
C PRO A 245 -21.60 1.61 14.29
N GLN A 246 -20.59 1.54 15.16
CA GLN A 246 -19.24 2.00 14.83
C GLN A 246 -18.58 1.17 13.72
N VAL A 247 -18.81 -0.15 13.70
CA VAL A 247 -18.31 -1.03 12.62
C VAL A 247 -18.98 -0.65 11.29
N VAL A 248 -20.29 -0.37 11.32
CA VAL A 248 -21.04 0.05 10.13
C VAL A 248 -20.52 1.38 9.58
N GLU A 249 -20.27 2.37 10.46
CA GLU A 249 -19.78 3.67 10.01
C GLU A 249 -18.35 3.59 9.43
N LEU A 250 -17.48 2.74 9.99
CA LEU A 250 -16.15 2.49 9.42
C LEU A 250 -16.23 1.72 8.09
N ALA A 251 -17.16 0.77 7.95
CA ALA A 251 -17.39 0.09 6.69
C ALA A 251 -17.92 1.05 5.61
N LYS A 252 -18.80 1.99 5.98
CA LYS A 252 -19.28 3.06 5.08
C LYS A 252 -18.14 3.94 4.59
N LYS A 253 -17.20 4.33 5.47
CA LYS A 253 -15.96 5.02 5.05
C LYS A 253 -15.13 4.17 4.09
N GLY A 254 -15.06 2.86 4.32
CA GLY A 254 -14.43 1.92 3.39
C GLY A 254 -15.09 1.88 2.02
N ILE A 255 -16.42 1.86 1.95
CA ILE A 255 -17.16 1.87 0.68
C ILE A 255 -16.88 3.16 -0.08
N LYS A 256 -16.91 4.32 0.59
CA LYS A 256 -16.49 5.59 0.01
C LYS A 256 -15.06 5.52 -0.51
N ALA A 257 -14.12 5.01 0.30
CA ALA A 257 -12.72 4.89 -0.12
C ALA A 257 -12.54 3.98 -1.35
N LEU A 258 -13.28 2.87 -1.46
CA LEU A 258 -13.27 1.99 -2.64
C LEU A 258 -13.80 2.69 -3.88
N ILE A 259 -14.88 3.47 -3.75
CA ILE A 259 -15.45 4.26 -4.85
C ILE A 259 -14.43 5.30 -5.31
N GLU A 260 -13.91 6.12 -4.39
CA GLU A 260 -13.00 7.22 -4.69
C GLU A 260 -11.65 6.73 -5.23
N SER A 261 -11.12 5.64 -4.67
CA SER A 261 -9.92 4.97 -5.17
C SER A 261 -10.12 4.46 -6.61
N THR A 262 -11.30 3.89 -6.90
CA THR A 262 -11.64 3.45 -8.26
C THR A 262 -11.70 4.61 -9.23
N ARG A 263 -12.36 5.71 -8.87
CA ARG A 263 -12.56 6.86 -9.77
C ARG A 263 -11.45 7.91 -9.76
N ALA A 264 -10.36 7.69 -9.02
CA ALA A 264 -9.31 8.69 -8.80
C ALA A 264 -8.72 9.30 -10.10
N PHE A 265 -8.73 8.55 -11.21
CA PHE A 265 -8.23 8.98 -12.52
C PHE A 265 -9.32 9.31 -13.53
N HIS A 266 -10.61 9.21 -13.17
CA HIS A 266 -11.71 9.41 -14.12
C HIS A 266 -11.85 10.87 -14.61
N GLY A 267 -11.28 11.84 -13.88
CA GLY A 267 -11.28 13.25 -14.28
C GLY A 267 -10.29 13.58 -15.41
N LEU A 268 -9.39 12.66 -15.77
CA LEU A 268 -8.38 12.87 -16.83
C LEU A 268 -8.90 12.67 -18.27
N GLY A 269 -10.21 12.40 -18.41
CA GLY A 269 -10.85 12.08 -19.68
C GLY A 269 -10.72 10.60 -20.08
N ASP A 270 -11.03 10.29 -21.35
CA ASP A 270 -11.13 8.90 -21.84
C ASP A 270 -9.81 8.32 -22.36
N LYS A 271 -8.75 9.13 -22.41
CA LYS A 271 -7.42 8.68 -22.83
C LYS A 271 -6.75 7.90 -21.71
N ARG A 272 -6.02 6.84 -22.07
CA ARG A 272 -5.23 6.06 -21.11
C ARG A 272 -4.24 6.98 -20.37
N PRO A 273 -4.30 7.08 -19.03
CA PRO A 273 -3.44 7.97 -18.27
C PRO A 273 -1.98 7.48 -18.26
N ILE A 274 -1.02 8.41 -18.23
CA ILE A 274 0.41 8.12 -18.12
C ILE A 274 0.79 8.10 -16.63
N ILE A 275 0.85 6.91 -16.05
CA ILE A 275 1.12 6.70 -14.61
C ILE A 275 2.23 5.67 -14.40
N THR A 276 2.95 5.76 -13.29
CA THR A 276 4.18 4.99 -13.05
C THR A 276 3.97 3.48 -12.99
N ASN A 277 2.80 3.01 -12.55
CA ASN A 277 2.46 1.59 -12.47
C ASN A 277 1.03 1.36 -12.97
N ILE A 278 0.89 1.13 -14.28
CA ILE A 278 -0.43 0.88 -14.90
C ILE A 278 -1.02 -0.42 -14.43
N PHE A 279 -0.20 -1.47 -14.33
CA PHE A 279 -0.64 -2.77 -13.87
C PHE A 279 -1.25 -2.68 -12.46
N GLY A 280 -0.50 -2.16 -11.48
CA GLY A 280 -0.98 -2.05 -10.10
C GLY A 280 -2.21 -1.15 -9.99
N THR A 281 -2.26 -0.04 -10.73
CA THR A 281 -3.45 0.84 -10.73
C THR A 281 -4.68 0.13 -11.28
N ALA A 282 -4.57 -0.55 -12.42
CA ALA A 282 -5.68 -1.28 -13.03
C ALA A 282 -6.14 -2.45 -12.14
N HIS A 283 -5.19 -3.18 -11.56
CA HIS A 283 -5.48 -4.30 -10.66
C HIS A 283 -6.14 -3.84 -9.35
N ALA A 284 -5.72 -2.69 -8.79
CA ALA A 284 -6.37 -2.09 -7.64
C ALA A 284 -7.83 -1.70 -7.92
N GLN A 285 -8.11 -1.04 -9.06
CA GLN A 285 -9.47 -0.70 -9.48
C GLN A 285 -10.34 -1.94 -9.69
N TRP A 286 -9.76 -2.98 -10.30
CA TRP A 286 -10.41 -4.29 -10.45
C TRP A 286 -10.78 -4.89 -9.09
N GLY A 287 -9.83 -4.94 -8.15
CA GLY A 287 -10.05 -5.50 -6.82
C GLY A 287 -11.09 -4.72 -6.02
N ASN A 288 -11.12 -3.39 -6.15
CA ASN A 288 -12.13 -2.55 -5.53
C ASN A 288 -13.54 -2.89 -6.03
N LEU A 289 -13.71 -3.08 -7.34
CA LEU A 289 -15.00 -3.44 -7.93
C LEU A 289 -15.50 -4.81 -7.46
N LEU A 290 -14.61 -5.78 -7.22
CA LEU A 290 -15.02 -7.05 -6.63
C LEU A 290 -15.62 -6.88 -5.22
N VAL A 291 -14.99 -6.04 -4.39
CA VAL A 291 -15.47 -5.77 -3.04
C VAL A 291 -16.78 -4.98 -3.07
N LEU A 292 -16.86 -3.95 -3.93
CA LEU A 292 -18.08 -3.16 -4.11
C LEU A 292 -19.24 -4.03 -4.62
N SER A 293 -18.97 -5.00 -5.48
CA SER A 293 -19.98 -5.96 -5.97
C SER A 293 -20.50 -6.86 -4.85
N ALA A 294 -19.62 -7.33 -3.97
CA ALA A 294 -20.03 -8.10 -2.80
C ALA A 294 -20.86 -7.24 -1.83
N ALA A 295 -20.43 -5.99 -1.58
CA ALA A 295 -21.16 -5.04 -0.75
C ALA A 295 -22.53 -4.69 -1.35
N PHE A 296 -22.64 -4.55 -2.67
CA PHE A 296 -23.90 -4.30 -3.37
C PHE A 296 -24.89 -5.47 -3.22
N ARG A 297 -24.44 -6.71 -2.98
CA ARG A 297 -25.32 -7.85 -2.72
C ARG A 297 -25.58 -8.11 -1.24
N ASP A 298 -24.91 -7.39 -0.35
CA ASP A 298 -24.99 -7.62 1.09
C ASP A 298 -26.15 -6.85 1.73
N PRO A 299 -26.95 -7.47 2.62
CA PRO A 299 -28.13 -6.83 3.19
C PRO A 299 -27.83 -5.62 4.08
N VAL A 300 -26.61 -5.48 4.59
CA VAL A 300 -26.19 -4.34 5.43
C VAL A 300 -25.56 -3.25 4.57
N LEU A 301 -24.67 -3.65 3.66
CA LEU A 301 -23.83 -2.71 2.90
C LEU A 301 -24.48 -2.19 1.62
N HIS A 302 -25.50 -2.88 1.09
CA HIS A 302 -26.15 -2.51 -0.18
C HIS A 302 -26.59 -1.05 -0.21
N SER A 303 -27.16 -0.55 0.90
CA SER A 303 -27.63 0.83 1.01
C SER A 303 -26.56 1.92 0.84
N TYR A 304 -25.27 1.56 0.92
CA TYR A 304 -24.15 2.48 0.76
C TYR A 304 -23.50 2.42 -0.64
N VAL A 305 -24.02 1.57 -1.54
CA VAL A 305 -23.50 1.41 -2.90
C VAL A 305 -24.59 1.79 -3.89
N ASP A 306 -24.48 3.00 -4.44
CA ASP A 306 -25.39 3.47 -5.50
C ASP A 306 -25.23 2.65 -6.80
N GLU A 307 -26.35 2.21 -7.38
CA GLU A 307 -26.34 1.33 -8.55
C GLU A 307 -25.82 2.03 -9.81
N GLU A 308 -26.26 3.27 -10.06
CA GLU A 308 -25.88 4.03 -11.25
C GLU A 308 -24.38 4.37 -11.23
N LEU A 309 -23.88 4.78 -10.07
CA LEU A 309 -22.47 4.98 -9.82
C LEU A 309 -21.69 3.69 -10.02
N LEU A 310 -22.14 2.56 -9.45
CA LEU A 310 -21.45 1.28 -9.60
C LEU A 310 -21.37 0.86 -11.09
N ARG A 311 -22.45 1.01 -11.85
CA ARG A 311 -22.45 0.77 -13.31
C ARG A 311 -21.42 1.63 -14.03
N THR A 312 -21.33 2.91 -13.67
CA THR A 312 -20.35 3.86 -14.22
C THR A 312 -18.92 3.43 -13.89
N LEU A 313 -18.65 3.01 -12.65
CA LEU A 313 -17.34 2.51 -12.23
C LEU A 313 -16.94 1.26 -13.03
N PHE A 314 -17.85 0.30 -13.19
CA PHE A 314 -17.61 -0.88 -14.03
C PHE A 314 -17.26 -0.49 -15.47
N HIS A 315 -18.05 0.39 -16.08
CA HIS A 315 -17.84 0.81 -17.46
C HIS A 315 -16.44 1.43 -17.65
N LYS A 316 -16.08 2.41 -16.80
CA LYS A 316 -14.80 3.12 -16.88
C LYS A 316 -13.61 2.20 -16.59
N THR A 317 -13.71 1.32 -15.58
CA THR A 317 -12.62 0.37 -15.26
C THR A 317 -12.42 -0.67 -16.37
N ILE A 318 -13.49 -1.22 -16.94
CA ILE A 318 -13.39 -2.15 -18.08
C ILE A 318 -12.76 -1.45 -19.29
N GLN A 319 -13.12 -0.19 -19.56
CA GLN A 319 -12.49 0.60 -20.63
C GLN A 319 -10.99 0.80 -20.38
N PHE A 320 -10.60 1.14 -19.14
CA PHE A 320 -9.19 1.31 -18.78
C PHE A 320 -8.38 0.00 -18.91
N LEU A 321 -8.95 -1.12 -18.45
CA LEU A 321 -8.34 -2.45 -18.63
C LEU A 321 -8.20 -2.79 -20.11
N ARG A 322 -9.20 -2.50 -20.94
CA ARG A 322 -9.16 -2.75 -22.39
C ARG A 322 -8.03 -1.97 -23.08
N GLN A 323 -7.75 -0.75 -22.63
CA GLN A 323 -6.66 0.08 -23.15
C GLN A 323 -5.27 -0.37 -22.67
N SER A 324 -5.19 -1.09 -21.54
CA SER A 324 -3.93 -1.42 -20.86
C SER A 324 -3.53 -2.89 -20.98
N ALA A 325 -4.48 -3.79 -21.22
CA ALA A 325 -4.24 -5.22 -21.30
C ALA A 325 -3.68 -5.63 -22.67
N THR A 326 -2.73 -6.57 -22.67
CA THR A 326 -2.33 -7.28 -23.89
C THR A 326 -3.24 -8.50 -24.10
N ALA A 327 -3.01 -9.29 -25.16
CA ALA A 327 -3.86 -10.45 -25.46
C ALA A 327 -3.78 -11.54 -24.37
N THR A 328 -2.62 -11.67 -23.71
CA THR A 328 -2.34 -12.76 -22.76
C THR A 328 -1.97 -12.26 -21.36
N SER A 329 -2.16 -10.97 -21.05
CA SER A 329 -1.82 -10.42 -19.73
C SER A 329 -2.88 -10.75 -18.68
N ALA A 330 -2.50 -10.77 -17.40
CA ALA A 330 -3.45 -10.92 -16.28
C ALA A 330 -4.58 -9.87 -16.31
N LEU A 331 -4.27 -8.62 -16.73
CA LEU A 331 -5.29 -7.58 -16.90
C LEU A 331 -6.39 -7.94 -17.92
N ARG A 332 -6.11 -8.82 -18.89
CA ARG A 332 -7.13 -9.34 -19.82
C ARG A 332 -8.11 -10.25 -19.09
N THR A 333 -7.60 -11.12 -18.24
CA THR A 333 -8.41 -11.99 -17.38
C THR A 333 -9.24 -11.16 -16.42
N ASP A 334 -8.62 -10.17 -15.75
CA ASP A 334 -9.30 -9.22 -14.86
C ASP A 334 -10.48 -8.53 -15.55
N MET A 335 -10.27 -8.07 -16.79
CA MET A 335 -11.31 -7.45 -17.62
C MET A 335 -12.49 -8.40 -17.86
N HIS A 336 -12.23 -9.65 -18.26
CA HIS A 336 -13.28 -10.62 -18.53
C HIS A 336 -14.07 -11.02 -17.27
N ILE A 337 -13.39 -11.07 -16.11
CA ILE A 337 -14.07 -11.28 -14.82
C ILE A 337 -15.05 -10.13 -14.55
N LEU A 338 -14.64 -8.87 -14.76
CA LEU A 338 -15.54 -7.73 -14.56
C LEU A 338 -16.67 -7.68 -15.60
N GLU A 339 -16.42 -8.02 -16.86
CA GLU A 339 -17.47 -8.12 -17.89
C GLU A 339 -18.51 -9.19 -17.51
N GLY A 340 -18.08 -10.33 -16.97
CA GLY A 340 -18.98 -11.36 -16.44
C GLY A 340 -19.76 -10.87 -15.23
N LEU A 341 -19.07 -10.33 -14.24
CA LEU A 341 -19.68 -9.85 -13.01
C LEU A 341 -20.66 -8.70 -13.25
N GLN A 342 -20.35 -7.78 -14.16
CA GLN A 342 -21.25 -6.70 -14.56
C GLN A 342 -22.55 -7.27 -15.14
N ARG A 343 -22.47 -8.29 -16.01
CA ARG A 343 -23.68 -8.96 -16.53
C ARG A 343 -24.47 -9.61 -15.40
N ASP A 344 -23.82 -10.33 -14.49
CA ASP A 344 -24.51 -11.04 -13.41
C ASP A 344 -25.14 -10.11 -12.36
N LEU A 345 -24.60 -8.92 -12.16
CA LEU A 345 -25.13 -7.94 -11.21
C LEU A 345 -26.33 -7.18 -11.76
N PHE A 346 -26.31 -6.92 -13.06
CA PHE A 346 -27.19 -5.93 -13.68
C PHE A 346 -28.12 -6.48 -14.74
N SER A 347 -28.00 -7.75 -15.10
CA SER A 347 -28.98 -8.40 -15.97
C SER A 347 -30.26 -8.66 -15.19
N TYR A 348 -31.37 -8.19 -15.75
CA TYR A 348 -32.70 -8.54 -15.27
C TYR A 348 -33.03 -9.93 -15.80
N ASP A 349 -32.77 -10.98 -15.03
CA ASP A 349 -33.35 -12.30 -15.31
C ASP A 349 -34.52 -12.55 -14.34
N PRO A 350 -35.79 -12.45 -14.79
CA PRO A 350 -36.95 -12.68 -13.94
C PRO A 350 -37.09 -14.13 -13.44
N ARG A 351 -36.11 -15.03 -13.70
CA ARG A 351 -36.18 -16.45 -13.35
C ARG A 351 -35.10 -16.98 -12.40
N THR A 352 -34.15 -16.19 -11.91
CA THR A 352 -33.06 -16.73 -11.08
C THR A 352 -33.36 -16.68 -9.58
N ASN A 353 -34.35 -17.48 -9.19
CA ASN A 353 -34.43 -18.08 -7.85
C ASN A 353 -33.77 -19.49 -7.87
N SER A 354 -32.65 -19.64 -8.58
CA SER A 354 -31.95 -20.93 -8.66
C SER A 354 -30.89 -21.01 -7.57
N SER A 355 -31.24 -21.73 -6.51
CA SER A 355 -30.32 -22.27 -5.51
C SER A 355 -29.10 -22.91 -6.15
N PHE A 356 -27.91 -22.48 -5.73
CA PHE A 356 -26.68 -23.22 -5.95
C PHE A 356 -26.70 -24.46 -5.03
N SER A 357 -26.99 -25.63 -5.57
CA SER A 357 -26.75 -26.91 -4.91
C SER A 357 -25.38 -27.44 -5.36
N SER A 358 -24.40 -27.37 -4.46
CA SER A 358 -23.07 -27.96 -4.68
C SER A 358 -23.15 -29.48 -4.52
N GLY A 359 -23.25 -30.20 -5.65
CA GLY A 359 -23.00 -31.64 -5.72
C GLY A 359 -21.49 -31.91 -5.72
N THR A 360 -21.02 -32.65 -4.71
CA THR A 360 -19.63 -33.08 -4.52
C THR A 360 -19.15 -34.01 -5.63
N SER A 361 -17.92 -33.78 -6.15
CA SER A 361 -16.89 -34.79 -6.47
C SER A 361 -15.72 -34.19 -7.30
N ALA A 362 -14.63 -33.74 -6.66
CA ALA A 362 -13.26 -33.69 -7.23
C ALA A 362 -12.23 -33.29 -6.15
N PRO A 363 -10.94 -33.68 -6.29
CA PRO A 363 -10.01 -33.94 -5.18
C PRO A 363 -9.43 -32.67 -4.54
N GLY A 364 -8.98 -32.83 -3.29
CA GLY A 364 -8.55 -31.75 -2.41
C GLY A 364 -7.47 -30.85 -2.99
N TYR A 365 -7.88 -29.64 -3.36
CA TYR A 365 -6.98 -28.50 -3.47
C TYR A 365 -6.91 -27.81 -2.10
N HIS A 366 -5.76 -27.96 -1.44
CA HIS A 366 -5.41 -27.16 -0.28
C HIS A 366 -5.38 -25.68 -0.68
N THR A 367 -6.25 -24.88 -0.09
CA THR A 367 -6.11 -23.42 -0.05
C THR A 367 -4.79 -23.09 0.65
N PRO A 368 -3.86 -22.36 0.02
CA PRO A 368 -2.68 -21.88 0.72
C PRO A 368 -3.13 -20.94 1.85
N ARG A 369 -2.65 -21.18 3.07
CA ARG A 369 -2.71 -20.17 4.14
C ARG A 369 -2.01 -18.90 3.66
N PRO A 370 -2.42 -17.70 4.11
CA PRO A 370 -1.58 -16.51 3.98
C PRO A 370 -0.27 -16.81 4.70
N VAL A 371 0.81 -16.95 3.94
CA VAL A 371 2.15 -17.13 4.50
C VAL A 371 2.71 -15.75 4.78
N ALA A 372 3.25 -15.57 5.99
CA ALA A 372 3.92 -14.35 6.38
C ALA A 372 5.00 -13.98 5.35
N MET A 373 4.95 -12.74 4.85
CA MET A 373 6.06 -12.15 4.11
C MET A 373 7.31 -12.24 4.98
N ALA A 374 8.41 -12.74 4.41
CA ALA A 374 9.67 -12.91 5.12
C ALA A 374 10.04 -11.61 5.85
N ALA A 375 10.16 -11.71 7.18
CA ALA A 375 10.74 -10.65 7.98
C ALA A 375 12.12 -10.29 7.40
N PRO A 376 12.54 -9.01 7.45
CA PRO A 376 13.89 -8.65 7.04
C PRO A 376 14.91 -9.53 7.77
N PRO A 377 15.96 -10.02 7.10
CA PRO A 377 16.97 -10.84 7.74
C PRO A 377 17.55 -10.07 8.93
N GLN A 378 17.57 -10.71 10.09
CA GLN A 378 18.25 -10.19 11.27
C GLN A 378 19.74 -10.01 10.92
N MET A 379 20.23 -8.78 11.08
CA MET A 379 21.65 -8.47 10.97
C MET A 379 22.40 -9.07 12.18
N PRO A 380 23.61 -9.64 12.00
CA PRO A 380 24.48 -9.94 13.12
C PRO A 380 24.84 -8.64 13.84
N HIS A 381 24.62 -8.58 15.15
CA HIS A 381 25.12 -7.48 15.98
C HIS A 381 26.64 -7.39 15.82
N SER A 382 27.13 -6.24 15.35
CA SER A 382 28.52 -5.84 15.53
C SER A 382 28.76 -5.72 17.04
N MET A 383 29.56 -6.62 17.61
CA MET A 383 30.10 -6.44 18.95
C MET A 383 31.02 -5.23 18.94
N SER A 384 30.48 -4.07 19.33
CA SER A 384 31.26 -2.92 19.73
C SER A 384 31.75 -3.14 21.15
N ASP A 385 33.00 -3.58 21.25
CA ASP A 385 34.05 -3.11 22.16
C ASP A 385 33.55 -2.51 23.49
N GLN A 386 33.42 -3.36 24.52
CA GLN A 386 33.31 -2.92 25.90
C GLN A 386 34.69 -2.56 26.41
N GLY A 387 34.93 -1.26 26.59
CA GLY A 387 36.06 -0.75 27.35
C GLY A 387 36.08 -1.29 28.78
N HIS A 388 37.21 -1.82 29.19
CA HIS A 388 37.58 -2.03 30.60
C HIS A 388 38.83 -1.18 30.92
N PRO A 389 39.01 -0.78 32.19
CA PRO A 389 39.63 0.49 32.55
C PRO A 389 41.17 0.49 32.54
N ARG A 390 41.73 1.69 32.39
CA ARG A 390 43.16 2.01 32.46
C ARG A 390 43.83 1.51 33.75
N SER A 391 45.00 0.90 33.57
CA SER A 391 46.08 0.84 34.56
C SER A 391 47.34 1.46 33.94
N MET A 392 47.91 2.46 34.62
CA MET A 392 49.13 3.22 34.24
C MET A 392 50.42 2.42 34.53
N PRO A 393 51.59 2.86 34.01
CA PRO A 393 52.68 1.99 33.59
C PRO A 393 53.82 1.84 34.62
N HIS A 394 54.54 0.71 34.53
CA HIS A 394 55.91 0.59 35.02
C HIS A 394 56.83 -0.02 33.94
N HIS A 395 58.06 0.45 33.99
CA HIS A 395 59.15 0.40 33.01
C HIS A 395 59.91 -0.94 32.92
N LEU A 396 60.71 -1.07 31.84
CA LEU A 396 61.90 -1.93 31.63
C LEU A 396 61.61 -3.42 31.35
N GLN A 397 62.29 -4.16 30.45
CA GLN A 397 63.63 -4.05 29.90
C GLN A 397 63.75 -5.01 28.68
N MET A 398 64.35 -4.57 27.57
CA MET A 398 65.03 -5.48 26.64
C MET A 398 66.40 -5.84 27.24
N THR A 399 66.76 -7.13 27.29
CA THR A 399 67.85 -7.76 26.49
C THR A 399 68.27 -9.12 27.06
N SER A 400 68.46 -10.07 26.14
CA SER A 400 69.50 -11.13 26.12
C SER A 400 69.48 -12.27 27.14
N HIS A 401 69.16 -13.48 26.67
CA HIS A 401 70.05 -14.65 26.52
C HIS A 401 69.19 -15.72 25.80
N GLY A 402 69.59 -16.35 24.70
CA GLY A 402 70.79 -17.16 24.53
C GLY A 402 70.32 -18.59 24.28
N GLN A 403 70.46 -19.03 23.01
CA GLN A 403 70.12 -20.32 22.40
C GLN A 403 68.67 -20.55 21.95
#